data_AF-A0A0Q9KS58-F1
#
_entry.id   AF-A0A0Q9KS58-F1
#
_cell.length_a   1.000
_cell.length_b   1.000
_cell.length_c   1.000
_cell.angle_alpha   90.00
_cell.angle_beta   90.00
_cell.angle_gamma   90.00
#
_symmetry.space_group_name_H-M   'P 1'
#
loop_
_entity.id
_entity.type
_entity.pdbx_description
1 polymer ?
#
loop_
_entity_poly.entity_id
_entity_poly.type
_entity_poly.pdbx_seq_one_letter_code
_entity_poly.pdbx_strand_id
1 'polypeptide(L)'
;MKIKFGILSCAILVVLTGCLANPSDKRPENVKVEANWVVDEDKLTLDHVKKAIEAEGVELFLRDEKNDWVLNQVKPNRFSIGWPTEKTVRPEYISIYIYKTEQARKEGLDDFNMQKEKYDMQIPNIYEHKNALILYWHHENVDNAHNSKFGSQIEAAIQKI
;
A
#
# COMPACT_ATOMS: atom_id res chain seq x y z
N MET A 1 -16.90 61.19 8.54
CA MET A 1 -18.33 61.33 8.90
C MET A 1 -19.11 60.31 8.07
N LYS A 2 -19.26 59.07 8.58
CA LYS A 2 -20.43 58.52 9.30
C LYS A 2 -21.72 58.46 8.45
N ILE A 3 -21.94 57.32 7.78
CA ILE A 3 -23.29 56.83 7.45
C ILE A 3 -23.48 55.55 8.27
N LYS A 4 -24.63 55.50 8.95
CA LYS A 4 -24.91 54.67 10.13
C LYS A 4 -25.43 53.29 9.70
N PHE A 5 -24.87 52.25 10.32
CA PHE A 5 -25.43 50.90 10.33
C PHE A 5 -26.73 50.89 11.16
N GLY A 6 -27.83 50.47 10.53
CA GLY A 6 -29.11 50.18 11.17
C GLY A 6 -29.18 48.70 11.53
N ILE A 7 -29.52 48.46 12.79
CA ILE A 7 -29.50 47.19 13.53
C ILE A 7 -30.88 46.49 13.43
N LEU A 8 -30.93 45.21 13.85
CA LEU A 8 -32.05 44.54 14.55
C LEU A 8 -33.04 43.80 13.61
N SER A 9 -33.49 42.56 13.83
CA SER A 9 -33.39 41.67 14.98
C SER A 9 -33.69 40.20 14.61
N CYS A 10 -33.11 39.31 15.41
CA CYS A 10 -33.53 37.99 15.86
C CYS A 10 -34.87 37.40 15.39
N ALA A 11 -34.82 36.12 15.01
CA ALA A 11 -35.82 35.14 15.47
C ALA A 11 -35.19 33.73 15.50
N ILE A 12 -34.58 33.41 16.64
CA ILE A 12 -34.31 32.04 17.06
C ILE A 12 -35.65 31.49 17.57
N LEU A 13 -36.22 30.49 16.90
CA LEU A 13 -37.35 29.72 17.41
C LEU A 13 -36.83 28.42 18.02
N VAL A 14 -36.53 28.48 19.32
CA VAL A 14 -36.49 27.32 20.20
C VAL A 14 -37.94 27.01 20.58
N VAL A 15 -38.53 25.98 20.01
CA VAL A 15 -39.74 25.37 20.58
C VAL A 15 -39.30 24.17 21.41
N LEU A 16 -38.97 24.46 22.66
CA LEU A 16 -38.99 23.47 23.73
C LEU A 16 -40.45 23.31 24.17
N THR A 17 -41.08 22.21 23.76
CA THR A 17 -42.23 21.65 24.50
C THR A 17 -41.92 20.20 24.79
N GLY A 18 -41.45 19.98 26.02
CA GLY A 18 -41.41 18.65 26.62
C GLY A 18 -42.81 18.22 27.02
N CYS A 19 -43.14 16.96 26.77
CA CYS A 19 -44.14 16.23 27.53
C CYS A 19 -43.43 15.20 28.40
N LEU A 20 -43.75 15.25 29.69
CA LEU A 20 -43.26 14.34 30.72
C LEU A 20 -43.77 12.91 30.50
N ALA A 21 -42.81 11.99 30.61
CA ALA A 21 -42.81 10.59 31.02
C ALA A 21 -44.12 9.80 31.20
N ASN A 22 -44.12 8.58 30.67
CA ASN A 22 -44.24 7.39 31.51
C ASN A 22 -43.36 6.21 30.98
N PRO A 23 -42.83 5.33 31.86
CA PRO A 23 -41.68 4.47 31.55
C PRO A 23 -42.06 2.99 31.32
N SER A 24 -41.53 2.39 30.26
CA SER A 24 -41.21 0.96 30.11
C SER A 24 -40.56 0.78 28.74
N ASP A 25 -39.25 0.60 28.63
CA ASP A 25 -38.52 -0.67 28.77
C ASP A 25 -38.01 -1.12 27.38
N LYS A 26 -36.69 -1.41 27.35
CA LYS A 26 -35.90 -2.14 26.34
C LYS A 26 -35.37 -1.41 25.08
N ARG A 27 -34.12 -0.96 25.27
CA ARG A 27 -32.90 -1.25 24.47
C ARG A 27 -32.82 -0.65 23.04
N PRO A 28 -31.79 0.15 22.73
CA PRO A 28 -31.58 0.63 21.36
C PRO A 28 -31.20 -0.53 20.45
N GLU A 29 -31.97 -0.68 19.38
CA GLU A 29 -31.65 -1.54 18.25
C GLU A 29 -30.40 -0.99 17.57
N ASN A 30 -29.35 -1.78 17.66
CA ASN A 30 -28.10 -1.66 16.90
C ASN A 30 -28.44 -1.38 15.43
N VAL A 31 -28.25 -0.13 15.00
CA VAL A 31 -28.13 0.22 13.59
C VAL A 31 -26.79 -0.33 13.12
N LYS A 32 -26.85 -1.49 12.49
CA LYS A 32 -25.73 -2.12 11.80
C LYS A 32 -25.41 -1.22 10.60
N VAL A 33 -24.42 -0.35 10.74
CA VAL A 33 -23.81 0.34 9.60
C VAL A 33 -23.05 -0.73 8.83
N GLU A 34 -23.69 -1.31 7.82
CA GLU A 34 -23.02 -2.18 6.87
C GLU A 34 -22.07 -1.32 6.04
N ALA A 35 -20.78 -1.40 6.39
CA ALA A 35 -19.71 -0.85 5.57
C ALA A 35 -19.74 -1.57 4.22
N ASN A 36 -20.26 -0.87 3.22
CA ASN A 36 -20.21 -1.32 1.84
C ASN A 36 -18.75 -1.18 1.36
N TRP A 37 -17.94 -2.21 1.60
CA TRP A 37 -16.59 -2.30 1.08
C TRP A 37 -16.68 -2.51 -0.43
N VAL A 38 -16.59 -1.42 -1.20
CA VAL A 38 -16.33 -1.53 -2.64
C VAL A 38 -14.92 -2.09 -2.76
N VAL A 39 -14.83 -3.41 -2.94
CA VAL A 39 -13.61 -4.07 -3.38
C VAL A 39 -13.42 -3.64 -4.82
N ASP A 40 -12.45 -2.75 -5.02
CA ASP A 40 -12.03 -2.30 -6.33
C ASP A 40 -11.26 -3.45 -6.99
N GLU A 41 -11.97 -4.27 -7.77
CA GLU A 41 -11.43 -5.49 -8.40
C GLU A 41 -10.22 -5.21 -9.31
N ASP A 42 -10.04 -3.95 -9.76
CA ASP A 42 -8.92 -3.54 -10.60
C ASP A 42 -7.62 -3.26 -9.81
N LYS A 43 -7.66 -3.28 -8.47
CA LYS A 43 -6.47 -3.03 -7.62
C LYS A 43 -5.80 -4.32 -7.18
N LEU A 44 -4.49 -4.37 -7.39
CA LEU A 44 -3.67 -5.43 -6.85
C LEU A 44 -3.61 -5.35 -5.34
N THR A 45 -3.77 -6.53 -4.73
CA THR A 45 -3.45 -6.75 -3.32
C THR A 45 -2.06 -7.36 -3.21
N LEU A 46 -1.49 -7.37 -2.00
CA LEU A 46 -0.26 -8.11 -1.73
C LEU A 46 -0.40 -9.59 -2.08
N ASP A 47 -1.57 -10.18 -1.80
CA ASP A 47 -1.83 -11.60 -2.06
C ASP A 47 -1.82 -11.93 -3.56
N HIS A 48 -2.32 -11.04 -4.42
CA HIS A 48 -2.23 -11.20 -5.88
C HIS A 48 -0.77 -11.28 -6.34
N VAL A 49 0.07 -10.35 -5.89
CA VAL A 49 1.49 -10.30 -6.24
C VAL A 49 2.23 -11.54 -5.72
N LYS A 50 2.00 -11.91 -4.46
CA LYS A 50 2.63 -13.08 -3.85
C LYS A 50 2.29 -14.37 -4.59
N LYS A 51 1.00 -14.61 -4.84
CA LYS A 51 0.53 -15.80 -5.55
C LYS A 51 1.09 -15.89 -6.96
N ALA A 52 1.21 -14.76 -7.65
CA ALA A 52 1.79 -14.74 -8.99
C ALA A 52 3.27 -15.15 -8.96
N ILE A 53 4.06 -14.61 -8.04
CA ILE A 53 5.48 -14.95 -7.90
C ILE A 53 5.66 -16.42 -7.49
N GLU A 54 4.85 -16.90 -6.54
CA GLU A 54 4.85 -18.29 -6.09
C GLU A 54 4.44 -19.27 -7.21
N ALA A 55 3.52 -18.86 -8.11
CA ALA A 55 3.11 -19.65 -9.26
C ALA A 55 4.24 -19.85 -10.30
N GLU A 56 5.23 -18.96 -10.34
CA GLU A 56 6.45 -19.12 -11.14
C GLU A 56 7.55 -19.92 -10.41
N GLY A 57 7.21 -20.54 -9.28
CA GLY A 57 8.09 -21.45 -8.54
C GLY A 57 9.03 -20.78 -7.54
N VAL A 58 8.84 -19.48 -7.27
CA VAL A 58 9.67 -18.71 -6.33
C VAL A 58 8.98 -18.65 -4.96
N GLU A 59 9.61 -19.18 -3.91
CA GLU A 59 9.05 -19.12 -2.56
C GLU A 59 9.36 -17.79 -1.87
N LEU A 60 8.38 -17.29 -1.12
CA LEU A 60 8.47 -16.04 -0.38
C LEU A 60 8.49 -16.31 1.13
N PHE A 61 9.59 -15.95 1.79
CA PHE A 61 9.72 -16.08 3.23
C PHE A 61 9.70 -14.71 3.89
N LEU A 62 8.74 -14.48 4.79
CA LEU A 62 8.57 -13.19 5.47
C LEU A 62 9.86 -12.79 6.21
N ARG A 63 10.18 -11.49 6.14
CA ARG A 63 11.30 -10.88 6.85
C ARG A 63 10.85 -9.55 7.45
N ASP A 64 11.01 -9.42 8.76
CA ASP A 64 10.83 -8.14 9.44
C ASP A 64 12.17 -7.40 9.46
N GLU A 65 12.30 -6.34 8.66
CA GLU A 65 13.47 -5.47 8.68
C GLU A 65 13.11 -4.08 9.23
N LYS A 66 13.99 -3.53 10.08
CA LYS A 66 13.72 -2.27 10.80
C LYS A 66 14.05 -1.02 9.98
N ASN A 67 14.77 -1.17 8.87
CA ASN A 67 15.35 -0.06 8.10
C ASN A 67 14.95 -0.10 6.62
N ASP A 68 13.74 -0.55 6.34
CA ASP A 68 13.22 -0.57 4.98
C ASP A 68 12.90 0.83 4.45
N TRP A 69 13.02 0.96 3.13
CA TRP A 69 12.75 2.20 2.40
C TRP A 69 11.25 2.51 2.45
N VAL A 70 10.86 3.61 3.05
CA VAL A 70 9.49 4.11 2.99
C VAL A 70 9.37 5.00 1.77
N LEU A 71 8.51 4.60 0.83
CA LEU A 71 8.40 5.22 -0.49
C LEU A 71 7.01 5.81 -0.68
N ASN A 72 6.91 7.12 -0.85
CA ASN A 72 5.66 7.88 -0.86
C ASN A 72 4.76 7.47 0.33
N GLN A 73 5.35 7.49 1.53
CA GLN A 73 4.71 7.13 2.81
C GLN A 73 4.23 5.67 2.94
N VAL A 74 4.57 4.79 1.99
CA VAL A 74 4.22 3.36 2.03
C VAL A 74 5.44 2.55 2.46
N LYS A 75 5.25 1.69 3.46
CA LYS A 75 6.24 0.68 3.87
C LYS A 75 6.16 -0.54 2.95
N PRO A 76 7.29 -1.18 2.63
CA PRO A 76 7.27 -2.42 1.86
C PRO A 76 6.75 -3.58 2.71
N ASN A 77 6.27 -4.60 2.00
CA ASN A 77 6.20 -5.96 2.50
C ASN A 77 7.46 -6.68 2.00
N ARG A 78 8.35 -7.03 2.92
CA ARG A 78 9.65 -7.59 2.57
C ARG A 78 9.70 -9.11 2.76
N PHE A 79 10.27 -9.76 1.77
CA PHE A 79 10.46 -11.20 1.74
C PHE A 79 11.88 -11.52 1.30
N SER A 80 12.49 -12.53 1.89
CA SER A 80 13.58 -13.23 1.20
C SER A 80 12.98 -14.21 0.20
N ILE A 81 13.66 -14.44 -0.92
CA ILE A 81 13.21 -15.34 -1.97
C ILE A 81 14.19 -16.48 -2.21
N GLY A 82 13.67 -17.62 -2.68
CA GLY A 82 14.45 -18.82 -2.92
C GLY A 82 13.70 -19.89 -3.70
N TRP A 83 14.44 -20.89 -4.17
CA TRP A 83 13.83 -22.13 -4.66
C TRP A 83 13.42 -23.02 -3.47
N PRO A 84 12.31 -23.79 -3.58
CA PRO A 84 11.86 -24.71 -2.52
C PRO A 84 12.93 -25.68 -2.01
N THR A 85 13.83 -26.09 -2.91
CA THR A 85 14.87 -27.09 -2.63
C THR A 85 16.19 -26.47 -2.17
N GLU A 86 16.30 -25.16 -2.12
CA GLU A 86 17.56 -24.46 -1.87
C GLU A 86 17.62 -23.87 -0.47
N LYS A 87 18.71 -24.16 0.26
CA LYS A 87 19.08 -23.43 1.48
C LYS A 87 20.13 -22.39 1.13
N THR A 88 19.70 -21.16 0.89
CA THR A 88 20.63 -20.05 0.60
C THR A 88 21.19 -19.46 1.90
N VAL A 89 22.52 -19.31 1.94
CA VAL A 89 23.24 -18.63 3.03
C VAL A 89 23.19 -17.11 2.85
N ARG A 90 22.99 -16.64 1.61
CA ARG A 90 22.86 -15.22 1.25
C ARG A 90 21.57 -15.03 0.47
N PRO A 91 20.43 -14.92 1.18
CA PRO A 91 19.15 -14.70 0.51
C PRO A 91 19.16 -13.40 -0.29
N GLU A 92 18.50 -13.45 -1.43
CA GLU A 92 18.06 -12.27 -2.17
C GLU A 92 16.67 -11.87 -1.64
N TYR A 93 16.26 -10.62 -1.87
CA TYR A 93 15.06 -10.09 -1.26
C TYR A 93 14.17 -9.40 -2.29
N ILE A 94 12.87 -9.39 -2.02
CA ILE A 94 11.92 -8.51 -2.70
C ILE A 94 11.25 -7.59 -1.68
N SER A 95 11.09 -6.33 -2.07
CA SER A 95 10.28 -5.35 -1.36
C SER A 95 9.06 -5.04 -2.20
N ILE A 96 7.87 -5.43 -1.72
CA ILE A 96 6.60 -5.22 -2.43
C ILE A 96 5.84 -4.06 -1.80
N TYR A 97 5.60 -3.01 -2.58
CA TYR A 97 4.79 -1.86 -2.20
C TYR A 97 3.44 -1.93 -2.91
N ILE A 98 2.35 -1.88 -2.14
CA ILE A 98 0.98 -1.84 -2.66
C ILE A 98 0.39 -0.47 -2.36
N TYR A 99 0.21 0.34 -3.40
CA TYR A 99 -0.32 1.69 -3.30
C TYR A 99 -1.84 1.71 -3.46
N LYS A 100 -2.45 2.83 -3.10
CA LYS A 100 -3.89 3.05 -3.33
C LYS A 100 -4.23 3.25 -4.81
N THR A 101 -3.31 3.75 -5.62
CA THR A 101 -3.50 4.06 -7.04
C THR A 101 -2.18 3.86 -7.81
N GLU A 102 -2.27 3.73 -9.14
CA GLU A 102 -1.10 3.73 -10.01
C GLU A 102 -0.31 5.05 -9.92
N GLN A 103 -0.99 6.18 -9.77
CA GLN A 103 -0.33 7.48 -9.61
C GLN A 103 0.52 7.55 -8.34
N ALA A 104 0.00 7.06 -7.21
CA ALA A 104 0.75 7.00 -5.96
C ALA A 104 1.96 6.05 -6.07
N ARG A 105 1.86 5.00 -6.90
CA ARG A 105 2.98 4.12 -7.23
C ARG A 105 4.05 4.82 -8.07
N LYS A 106 3.67 5.66 -9.04
CA LYS A 106 4.61 6.51 -9.81
C LYS A 106 5.39 7.42 -8.88
N GLU A 107 4.69 8.13 -8.00
CA GLU A 107 5.29 8.98 -6.96
C GLU A 107 6.21 8.18 -6.01
N GLY A 108 5.87 6.92 -5.70
CA GLY A 108 6.72 6.02 -4.92
C GLY A 108 8.04 5.68 -5.62
N LEU A 109 8.02 5.48 -6.94
CA LEU A 109 9.24 5.27 -7.73
C LEU A 109 10.08 6.55 -7.83
N ASP A 110 9.44 7.71 -8.00
CA ASP A 110 10.15 8.99 -8.01
C ASP A 110 10.84 9.26 -6.66
N ASP A 111 10.15 8.94 -5.54
CA ASP A 111 10.72 9.04 -4.20
C ASP A 111 11.90 8.08 -4.02
N PHE A 112 11.80 6.83 -4.50
CA PHE A 112 12.94 5.90 -4.53
C PHE A 112 14.12 6.49 -5.30
N ASN A 113 13.86 7.05 -6.49
CA ASN A 113 14.89 7.64 -7.34
C ASN A 113 15.58 8.84 -6.68
N MET A 114 14.84 9.68 -5.97
CA MET A 114 15.39 10.79 -5.20
C MET A 114 16.19 10.30 -3.98
N GLN A 115 15.68 9.32 -3.24
CA GLN A 115 16.34 8.82 -2.03
C GLN A 115 17.64 8.10 -2.37
N LYS A 116 17.67 7.31 -3.46
CA LYS A 116 18.85 6.50 -3.85
C LYS A 116 20.05 7.33 -4.28
N GLU A 117 19.87 8.56 -4.75
CA GLU A 117 20.97 9.47 -5.11
C GLU A 117 21.96 9.74 -3.95
N LYS A 118 21.53 9.49 -2.71
CA LYS A 118 22.35 9.70 -1.50
C LYS A 118 23.26 8.52 -1.17
N TYR A 119 23.12 7.40 -1.86
CA TYR A 119 23.76 6.14 -1.50
C TYR A 119 24.57 5.58 -2.66
N ASP A 120 25.78 5.11 -2.37
CA ASP A 120 26.53 4.23 -3.27
C ASP A 120 26.05 2.80 -3.03
N MET A 121 25.01 2.41 -3.77
CA MET A 121 24.31 1.15 -3.59
C MET A 121 24.04 0.46 -4.92
N GLN A 122 23.90 -0.86 -4.86
CA GLN A 122 23.37 -1.61 -5.99
C GLN A 122 21.89 -1.25 -6.20
N ILE A 123 21.53 -1.00 -7.46
CA ILE A 123 20.16 -0.72 -7.86
C ILE A 123 19.43 -2.06 -8.01
N PRO A 124 18.24 -2.23 -7.38
CA PRO A 124 17.43 -3.43 -7.56
C PRO A 124 16.84 -3.46 -8.97
N ASN A 125 16.45 -4.65 -9.44
CA ASN A 125 15.53 -4.72 -10.56
C ASN A 125 14.16 -4.17 -10.13
N ILE A 126 13.60 -3.29 -10.94
CA ILE A 126 12.37 -2.56 -10.65
C ILE A 126 11.26 -3.10 -11.56
N TYR A 127 10.16 -3.52 -10.95
CA TYR A 127 8.96 -3.95 -11.67
C TYR A 127 7.77 -3.10 -11.25
N GLU A 128 7.03 -2.60 -12.23
CA GLU A 128 5.86 -1.73 -12.04
C GLU A 128 4.64 -2.38 -12.68
N HIS A 129 3.55 -2.52 -11.94
CA HIS A 129 2.30 -3.00 -12.50
C HIS A 129 1.09 -2.49 -11.71
N LYS A 130 0.17 -1.80 -12.39
CA LYS A 130 -0.99 -1.12 -11.78
C LYS A 130 -0.55 -0.31 -10.54
N ASN A 131 -1.08 -0.62 -9.37
CA ASN A 131 -0.77 0.02 -8.09
C ASN A 131 0.39 -0.63 -7.32
N ALA A 132 1.12 -1.58 -7.89
CA ALA A 132 2.25 -2.26 -7.24
C ALA A 132 3.61 -1.79 -7.78
N LEU A 133 4.56 -1.60 -6.87
CA LEU A 133 5.98 -1.41 -7.16
C LEU A 133 6.75 -2.52 -6.46
N ILE A 134 7.65 -3.18 -7.17
CA ILE A 134 8.44 -4.30 -6.64
C ILE A 134 9.91 -3.99 -6.90
N LEU A 135 10.69 -4.02 -5.82
CA LEU A 135 12.14 -3.89 -5.87
C LEU A 135 12.76 -5.24 -5.57
N TYR A 136 13.48 -5.81 -6.53
CA TYR A 136 14.18 -7.08 -6.40
C TYR A 136 15.68 -6.86 -6.16
N TRP A 137 16.09 -7.12 -4.93
CA TRP A 137 17.44 -6.99 -4.42
C TRP A 137 18.22 -8.30 -4.63
N HIS A 138 18.92 -8.38 -5.75
CA HIS A 138 19.77 -9.50 -6.15
C HIS A 138 21.25 -9.23 -5.86
N HIS A 139 22.13 -10.19 -6.16
CA HIS A 139 23.60 -10.00 -6.00
C HIS A 139 24.34 -9.64 -7.29
N GLU A 140 23.67 -9.68 -8.45
CA GLU A 140 24.26 -9.26 -9.72
C GLU A 140 24.59 -7.76 -9.76
N ASN A 141 25.67 -7.40 -10.45
CA ASN A 141 25.98 -5.98 -10.70
C ASN A 141 24.99 -5.35 -11.69
N VAL A 142 25.06 -4.03 -11.86
CA VAL A 142 24.13 -3.27 -12.72
C VAL A 142 24.16 -3.77 -14.17
N ASP A 143 25.34 -4.09 -14.71
CA ASP A 143 25.51 -4.55 -16.09
C ASP A 143 24.86 -5.95 -16.32
N ASN A 144 24.82 -6.78 -15.29
CA ASN A 144 24.30 -8.15 -15.32
C ASN A 144 22.94 -8.30 -14.63
N ALA A 145 22.28 -7.21 -14.27
CA ALA A 145 21.01 -7.26 -13.53
C ALA A 145 19.91 -8.07 -14.27
N HIS A 146 19.95 -8.09 -15.60
CA HIS A 146 19.09 -8.92 -16.45
C HIS A 146 19.30 -10.44 -16.26
N ASN A 147 20.48 -10.87 -15.81
CA ASN A 147 20.80 -12.26 -15.49
C ASN A 147 20.51 -12.62 -14.03
N SER A 148 19.89 -11.72 -13.28
CA SER A 148 19.52 -11.98 -11.89
C SER A 148 18.69 -13.26 -11.77
N LYS A 149 19.02 -14.04 -10.73
CA LYS A 149 18.56 -15.42 -10.55
C LYS A 149 17.05 -15.64 -10.70
N PHE A 150 16.24 -14.73 -10.16
CA PHE A 150 14.78 -14.81 -10.18
C PHE A 150 14.12 -13.75 -11.08
N GLY A 151 14.91 -12.94 -11.81
CA GLY A 151 14.40 -11.78 -12.54
C GLY A 151 13.35 -12.16 -13.59
N SER A 152 13.60 -13.24 -14.34
CA SER A 152 12.67 -13.72 -15.37
C SER A 152 11.35 -14.24 -14.80
N GLN A 153 11.37 -14.90 -13.65
CA GLN A 153 10.20 -15.43 -12.97
C GLN A 153 9.36 -14.30 -12.39
N ILE A 154 10.01 -13.31 -11.78
CA ILE A 154 9.31 -12.13 -11.26
C ILE A 154 8.66 -11.38 -12.42
N GLU A 155 9.37 -11.14 -13.52
CA GLU A 155 8.79 -10.46 -14.68
C GLU A 155 7.58 -11.22 -15.25
N ALA A 156 7.70 -12.54 -15.43
CA ALA A 156 6.63 -13.39 -15.91
C ALA A 156 5.40 -13.40 -14.97
N ALA A 157 5.62 -13.41 -13.66
CA ALA A 157 4.55 -13.34 -12.66
C ALA A 157 3.76 -12.03 -12.78
N ILE A 158 4.47 -10.92 -12.91
CA ILE A 158 3.86 -9.58 -12.93
C ILE A 158 3.09 -9.31 -14.21
N GLN A 159 3.50 -9.87 -15.34
CA GLN A 159 2.77 -9.76 -16.62
C GLN A 159 1.43 -10.52 -16.63
N LYS A 160 1.18 -11.42 -15.66
CA LYS A 160 -0.02 -12.29 -15.61
C LYS A 160 -1.14 -11.75 -14.70
N ILE A 161 -0.89 -10.66 -13.96
CA ILE A 161 -1.84 -10.10 -12.96
C ILE A 161 -2.40 -8.74 -13.34
#